data_AF-A0A8T5FC74-F1
#
_entry.id   AF-A0A8T5FC74-F1
#
_cell.length_a   1.000
_cell.length_b   1.000
_cell.length_c   1.000
_cell.angle_alpha   90.00
_cell.angle_beta   90.00
_cell.angle_gamma   90.00
#
_symmetry.space_group_name_H-M   'P 1'
#
loop_
_entity.id
_entity.type
_entity.pdbx_description
1 polymer ?
#
loop_
_entity_poly.entity_id
_entity_poly.type
_entity_poly.pdbx_seq_one_letter_code
_entity_poly.pdbx_strand_id
1 'polypeptide(L)'
;SIRNQIDVWCIKKWNKQLAGDQFDWIFPVIKAKREKIAEHFRFNKLGWQYADSSYPIIESLNKTWFYGLIDGYNPKLFPVPALGIRHKEPVDKWQKITGISLIHDQSLIEKSTSQGRAKVSNVDERNLYQEMLQLKSIKGTTWANVGEKLSVKQKNGELSSSLDFSTISALHIGSKFAKLKKKFETV
;
A
#
# COMPACT_ATOMS: atom_id res chain seq x y z
N SER A 1 32.89 0.36 11.58
CA SER A 1 31.45 0.44 11.32
C SER A 1 31.17 -0.24 10.00
N ILE A 2 30.65 -1.47 10.02
CA ILE A 2 30.29 -2.20 8.79
C ILE A 2 28.93 -1.66 8.36
N ARG A 3 28.94 -0.71 7.41
CA ARG A 3 27.72 -0.25 6.73
C ARG A 3 27.39 -1.28 5.65
N ASN A 4 26.38 -2.10 5.88
CA ASN A 4 25.89 -3.03 4.85
C ASN A 4 24.62 -2.42 4.23
N GLN A 5 24.81 -1.43 3.37
CA GLN A 5 23.74 -0.87 2.56
C GLN A 5 23.58 -1.78 1.34
N ILE A 6 22.75 -2.81 1.45
CA ILE A 6 22.41 -3.68 0.32
C ILE A 6 21.33 -2.94 -0.46
N ASP A 7 21.74 -2.12 -1.44
CA ASP A 7 20.82 -1.45 -2.34
C ASP A 7 20.16 -2.49 -3.25
N VAL A 8 18.97 -2.97 -2.84
CA VAL A 8 18.19 -3.92 -3.63
C VAL A 8 17.29 -3.18 -4.62
N TRP A 9 17.57 -3.28 -5.90
CA TRP A 9 16.71 -2.71 -6.95
C TRP A 9 15.78 -3.77 -7.52
N CYS A 10 14.49 -3.45 -7.63
CA CYS A 10 13.47 -4.34 -8.20
C CYS A 10 13.00 -3.81 -9.56
N ILE A 11 13.29 -4.55 -10.62
CA ILE A 11 12.91 -4.21 -11.98
C ILE A 11 11.64 -4.97 -12.34
N LYS A 12 10.56 -4.20 -12.49
CA LYS A 12 9.30 -4.65 -13.09
C LYS A 12 9.30 -4.30 -14.57
N LYS A 13 8.22 -4.67 -15.29
CA LYS A 13 8.04 -4.32 -16.71
C LYS A 13 8.50 -2.90 -17.01
N TRP A 14 9.51 -2.77 -17.86
CA TRP A 14 10.14 -1.48 -18.16
C TRP A 14 10.49 -1.41 -19.65
N ASN A 15 10.26 -0.26 -20.25
CA ASN A 15 10.76 0.06 -21.59
C ASN A 15 12.15 0.70 -21.46
N LYS A 16 13.12 0.24 -22.25
CA LYS A 16 14.48 0.78 -22.28
C LYS A 16 14.52 2.31 -22.43
N GLN A 17 13.66 2.89 -23.27
CA GLN A 17 13.59 4.34 -23.48
C GLN A 17 13.23 5.13 -22.21
N LEU A 18 12.65 4.47 -21.21
CA LEU A 18 12.22 5.04 -19.94
C LEU A 18 13.12 4.59 -18.78
N ALA A 19 14.16 3.79 -19.04
CA ALA A 19 15.04 3.24 -18.01
C ALA A 19 16.02 4.28 -17.47
N GLY A 20 16.40 5.24 -18.31
CA GLY A 20 17.50 6.16 -18.04
C GLY A 20 18.86 5.48 -18.18
N ASP A 21 19.85 6.25 -18.63
CA ASP A 21 21.18 5.73 -19.04
C ASP A 21 21.89 4.90 -17.96
N GLN A 22 21.60 5.18 -16.68
CA GLN A 22 22.15 4.46 -15.53
C GLN A 22 21.72 2.99 -15.44
N PHE A 23 20.60 2.59 -16.06
CA PHE A 23 20.05 1.23 -16.02
C PHE A 23 20.09 0.51 -17.38
N ASP A 24 20.57 1.19 -18.42
CA ASP A 24 20.62 0.68 -19.79
C ASP A 24 21.48 -0.58 -19.94
N TRP A 25 22.49 -0.74 -19.07
CA TRP A 25 23.38 -1.90 -19.03
C TRP A 25 22.67 -3.21 -18.67
N ILE A 26 21.48 -3.17 -18.07
CA ILE A 26 20.77 -4.36 -17.59
C ILE A 26 20.16 -5.15 -18.75
N PHE A 27 19.66 -4.44 -19.76
CA PHE A 27 19.05 -5.02 -20.96
C PHE A 27 20.00 -5.98 -21.70
N PRO A 28 21.26 -5.60 -22.04
CA PRO A 28 22.20 -6.52 -22.67
C PRO A 28 22.61 -7.68 -21.76
N VAL A 29 22.71 -7.49 -20.44
CA VAL A 29 23.04 -8.57 -19.49
C VAL A 29 21.95 -9.65 -19.49
N ILE A 30 20.68 -9.24 -19.43
CA ILE A 30 19.55 -10.18 -19.49
C ILE A 30 19.48 -10.85 -20.86
N LYS A 31 19.71 -10.10 -21.94
CA LYS A 31 19.79 -10.65 -23.29
C LYS A 31 20.87 -11.73 -23.41
N ALA A 32 22.09 -11.46 -22.92
CA ALA A 32 23.19 -12.42 -22.96
C ALA A 32 22.88 -13.71 -22.17
N LYS A 33 22.20 -13.60 -21.01
CA LYS A 33 21.74 -14.78 -20.26
C LYS A 33 20.72 -15.61 -21.06
N ARG A 34 19.77 -14.96 -21.74
CA ARG A 34 18.80 -15.63 -22.62
C ARG A 34 19.47 -16.33 -23.80
N GLU A 35 20.41 -15.65 -24.45
CA GLU A 35 21.18 -16.20 -25.56
C GLU A 35 22.00 -17.42 -25.14
N LYS A 36 22.63 -17.40 -23.97
CA LYS A 36 23.35 -18.55 -23.42
C LYS A 36 22.46 -19.78 -23.18
N ILE A 37 21.20 -19.55 -22.76
CA ILE A 37 20.20 -20.62 -22.63
C ILE A 37 19.82 -21.12 -24.02
N ALA A 38 19.49 -20.22 -24.95
CA ALA A 38 19.08 -20.59 -26.31
C ALA A 38 20.21 -21.32 -27.08
N GLU A 39 21.46 -20.96 -26.84
CA GLU A 39 22.66 -21.58 -27.44
C GLU A 39 22.76 -23.07 -27.10
N HIS A 40 22.42 -23.49 -25.87
CA HIS A 40 22.36 -24.92 -25.50
C HIS A 40 21.40 -25.72 -26.39
N PHE A 41 20.39 -25.07 -26.93
CA PHE A 41 19.40 -25.66 -27.85
C PHE A 41 19.68 -25.27 -29.31
N ARG A 42 20.89 -24.77 -29.62
CA ARG A 42 21.31 -24.31 -30.96
C ARG A 42 20.37 -23.26 -31.54
N PHE A 43 19.88 -22.35 -30.69
CA PHE A 43 18.99 -21.24 -31.06
C PHE A 43 17.68 -21.68 -31.73
N ASN A 44 17.25 -22.93 -31.54
CA ASN A 44 15.99 -23.41 -32.08
C ASN A 44 14.79 -22.77 -31.33
N LYS A 45 13.59 -22.94 -31.89
CA LYS A 45 12.35 -22.37 -31.33
C LYS A 45 12.09 -22.81 -29.89
N LEU A 46 12.40 -24.07 -29.55
CA LEU A 46 12.23 -24.61 -28.20
C LEU A 46 13.20 -23.98 -27.20
N GLY A 47 14.44 -23.73 -27.61
CA GLY A 47 15.45 -23.04 -26.82
C GLY A 47 15.04 -21.62 -26.45
N TRP A 48 14.47 -20.89 -27.42
CA TRP A 48 13.92 -19.56 -27.17
C TRP A 48 12.70 -19.61 -26.24
N GLN A 49 11.79 -20.57 -26.42
CA GLN A 49 10.67 -20.76 -25.49
C GLN A 49 11.15 -21.03 -24.06
N TYR A 50 12.18 -21.86 -23.90
CA TYR A 50 12.75 -22.17 -22.59
C TYR A 50 13.51 -20.99 -21.99
N ALA A 51 14.23 -20.22 -22.82
CA ALA A 51 14.88 -18.98 -22.40
C ALA A 51 13.84 -17.94 -21.93
N ASP A 52 12.72 -17.81 -22.65
CA ASP A 52 11.64 -16.88 -22.31
C ASP A 52 10.88 -17.27 -21.05
N SER A 53 10.71 -18.57 -20.78
CA SER A 53 10.10 -19.04 -19.54
C SER A 53 11.03 -18.88 -18.33
N SER A 54 12.34 -19.06 -18.53
CA SER A 54 13.33 -19.10 -17.45
C SER A 54 13.93 -17.72 -17.14
N TYR A 55 14.01 -16.84 -18.14
CA TYR A 55 14.63 -15.51 -18.09
C TYR A 55 13.90 -14.57 -19.09
N PRO A 56 12.67 -14.13 -18.81
CA PRO A 56 11.89 -13.28 -19.72
C PRO A 56 12.55 -11.93 -19.99
N ILE A 57 12.31 -11.34 -21.16
CA ILE A 57 12.75 -9.96 -21.45
C ILE A 57 12.09 -8.96 -20.49
N ILE A 58 12.79 -7.87 -20.18
CA ILE A 58 12.31 -6.85 -19.24
C ILE A 58 10.97 -6.27 -19.71
N GLU A 59 10.83 -6.07 -21.02
CA GLU A 59 9.65 -5.52 -21.66
C GLU A 59 8.44 -6.46 -21.60
N SER A 60 8.65 -7.77 -21.46
CA SER A 60 7.60 -8.79 -21.37
C SER A 60 7.34 -9.27 -19.95
N LEU A 61 8.08 -8.76 -18.95
CA LEU A 61 7.80 -9.03 -17.54
C LEU A 61 6.31 -8.73 -17.28
N ASN A 62 5.60 -9.77 -16.86
CA ASN A 62 4.19 -9.69 -16.53
C ASN A 62 4.03 -9.45 -15.01
N LYS A 63 2.80 -9.46 -14.49
CA LYS A 63 2.55 -9.36 -13.05
C LYS A 63 3.08 -10.54 -12.22
N THR A 64 3.74 -11.54 -12.84
CA THR A 64 4.15 -12.79 -12.19
C THR A 64 5.65 -12.88 -11.91
N TRP A 65 6.50 -12.05 -12.53
CA TRP A 65 7.95 -12.09 -12.32
C TRP A 65 8.58 -10.69 -12.25
N PHE A 66 9.69 -10.56 -11.53
CA PHE A 66 10.52 -9.35 -11.49
C PHE A 66 12.01 -9.71 -11.36
N TYR A 67 12.91 -8.81 -11.76
CA TYR A 67 14.35 -8.97 -11.50
C TYR A 67 14.76 -8.20 -10.23
N GLY A 68 15.50 -8.86 -9.34
CA GLY A 68 16.15 -8.23 -8.19
C GLY A 68 17.65 -8.07 -8.46
N LEU A 69 18.19 -6.89 -8.18
CA LEU A 69 19.62 -6.57 -8.17
C LEU A 69 20.04 -6.41 -6.72
N ILE A 70 20.78 -7.37 -6.16
CA ILE A 70 21.17 -7.37 -4.73
C ILE A 70 22.57 -6.75 -4.55
N ASP A 71 23.41 -6.87 -5.56
CA ASP A 71 24.82 -6.43 -5.59
C ASP A 71 25.11 -5.45 -6.74
N GLY A 72 24.06 -4.82 -7.28
CA GLY A 72 24.16 -3.86 -8.37
C GLY A 72 24.43 -4.45 -9.76
N TYR A 73 24.95 -5.68 -9.90
CA TYR A 73 25.41 -6.20 -11.20
C TYR A 73 24.78 -7.52 -11.63
N ASN A 74 24.21 -8.30 -10.70
CA ASN A 74 23.64 -9.60 -11.03
C ASN A 74 22.11 -9.62 -10.93
N PRO A 75 21.38 -9.41 -12.04
CA PRO A 75 19.93 -9.54 -12.04
C PRO A 75 19.54 -11.00 -11.82
N LYS A 76 18.83 -11.25 -10.72
CA LYS A 76 18.20 -12.53 -10.36
C LYS A 76 16.70 -12.45 -10.58
N LEU A 77 16.12 -13.47 -11.21
CA LEU A 77 14.67 -13.53 -11.45
C LEU A 77 13.95 -14.04 -10.20
N PHE A 78 12.88 -13.35 -9.80
CA PHE A 78 12.03 -13.73 -8.67
C PHE A 78 10.55 -13.73 -9.07
N PRO A 79 9.75 -14.67 -8.55
CA PRO A 79 8.31 -14.61 -8.73
C PRO A 79 7.74 -13.43 -7.96
N VAL A 80 6.79 -12.70 -8.55
CA VAL A 80 6.00 -11.72 -7.82
C VAL A 80 5.16 -12.47 -6.81
N PRO A 81 5.35 -12.23 -5.49
CA PRO A 81 4.58 -12.92 -4.47
C PRO A 81 3.08 -12.64 -4.68
N ALA A 82 2.25 -13.67 -4.51
CA ALA A 82 0.80 -13.54 -4.51
C ALA A 82 0.37 -12.78 -3.24
N LEU A 83 0.53 -11.47 -3.27
CA LEU A 83 0.08 -10.56 -2.24
C LEU A 83 -1.40 -10.37 -2.47
N GLY A 84 -2.21 -11.31 -1.97
CA GLY A 84 -3.66 -11.12 -1.90
C GLY A 84 -3.94 -9.71 -1.40
N ILE A 85 -4.81 -8.97 -2.09
CA ILE A 85 -5.00 -7.52 -1.94
C ILE A 85 -5.18 -7.21 -0.45
N ARG A 86 -4.12 -6.70 0.19
CA ARG A 86 -4.17 -6.19 1.55
C ARG A 86 -3.57 -4.80 1.49
N HIS A 87 -4.37 -3.81 1.89
CA HIS A 87 -4.01 -2.39 1.91
C HIS A 87 -2.78 -2.05 2.77
N LYS A 88 -2.21 -3.03 3.48
CA LYS A 88 -0.95 -2.92 4.23
C LYS A 88 -0.20 -4.23 4.09
N GLU A 89 1.02 -4.19 3.56
CA GLU A 89 1.94 -5.34 3.59
C GLU A 89 2.45 -5.53 5.02
N PRO A 90 2.39 -6.76 5.58
CA PRO A 90 3.12 -7.07 6.80
C PRO A 90 4.62 -7.10 6.49
N VAL A 91 5.41 -6.32 7.22
CA VAL A 91 6.89 -6.20 7.12
C VAL A 91 7.57 -7.58 7.11
N ASP A 92 7.03 -8.54 7.87
CA ASP A 92 7.50 -9.92 7.94
C ASP A 92 7.49 -10.68 6.61
N LYS A 93 6.65 -10.28 5.64
CA LYS A 93 6.57 -10.98 4.36
C LYS A 93 7.78 -10.71 3.49
N TRP A 94 8.35 -9.51 3.50
CA TRP A 94 9.55 -9.20 2.71
C TRP A 94 10.74 -10.05 3.13
N GLN A 95 11.00 -10.12 4.44
CA GLN A 95 12.06 -10.97 4.98
C GLN A 95 11.82 -12.45 4.70
N LYS A 96 10.56 -12.92 4.78
CA LYS A 96 10.21 -14.30 4.41
C LYS A 96 10.41 -14.61 2.93
N ILE A 97 10.18 -13.64 2.04
CA ILE A 97 10.31 -13.80 0.58
C ILE A 97 11.77 -13.71 0.14
N THR A 98 12.53 -12.80 0.73
CA THR A 98 13.89 -12.46 0.26
C THR A 98 15.00 -13.06 1.12
N GLY A 99 14.69 -13.50 2.34
CA GLY A 99 15.66 -13.91 3.36
C GLY A 99 16.41 -12.73 4.00
N ILE A 100 16.15 -11.49 3.57
CA ILE A 100 16.87 -10.30 4.01
C ILE A 100 16.17 -9.70 5.23
N SER A 101 16.88 -9.63 6.36
CA SER A 101 16.37 -9.01 7.59
C SER A 101 16.33 -7.50 7.43
N LEU A 102 15.13 -6.92 7.51
CA LEU A 102 14.94 -5.47 7.57
C LEU A 102 15.08 -5.03 9.03
N ILE A 103 16.24 -4.47 9.38
CA ILE A 103 16.39 -3.77 10.65
C ILE A 103 15.99 -2.31 10.39
N HIS A 104 14.81 -1.93 10.86
CA HIS A 104 14.41 -0.53 10.83
C HIS A 104 15.11 0.22 11.96
N ASP A 105 15.82 1.29 11.60
CA ASP A 105 16.30 2.24 12.58
C ASP A 105 15.10 3.04 13.11
N GLN A 106 14.54 2.58 14.23
CA GLN A 106 13.35 3.18 14.84
C GLN A 106 13.55 4.64 15.24
N SER A 107 14.80 5.11 15.31
CA SER A 107 15.15 6.51 15.57
C SER A 107 14.84 7.45 14.39
N LEU A 108 14.95 6.97 13.14
CA LEU A 108 14.70 7.76 11.92
C LEU A 108 13.23 7.76 11.50
N ILE A 109 12.47 6.78 12.00
CA ILE A 109 11.01 6.79 11.89
C ILE A 109 10.48 7.50 13.14
N GLU A 110 10.72 8.81 13.23
CA GLU A 110 9.83 9.68 13.98
C GLU A 110 8.45 9.54 13.33
N LYS A 111 7.70 8.53 13.76
CA LYS A 111 6.26 8.55 13.57
C LYS A 111 5.85 9.83 14.27
N SER A 112 5.33 10.78 13.51
CA SER A 112 4.23 11.58 14.00
C SER A 112 3.11 10.59 14.37
N THR A 113 3.28 9.94 15.52
CA THR A 113 2.23 9.28 16.24
C THR A 113 1.24 10.39 16.49
N SER A 114 0.29 10.51 15.57
CA SER A 114 -1.05 10.93 15.90
C SER A 114 -1.37 10.19 17.19
N GLN A 115 -1.31 10.94 18.28
CA GLN A 115 -1.62 10.45 19.61
C GLN A 115 -2.88 9.60 19.48
N GLY A 116 -2.78 8.35 19.94
CA GLY A 116 -3.76 7.32 19.67
C GLY A 116 -5.17 7.88 19.81
N ARG A 117 -5.88 8.00 18.67
CA ARG A 117 -7.33 8.15 18.72
C ARG A 117 -7.82 6.89 19.40
N ALA A 118 -8.27 7.03 20.65
CA ALA A 118 -8.87 5.94 21.41
C ALA A 118 -9.87 5.23 20.50
N LYS A 119 -9.80 3.90 20.46
CA LYS A 119 -10.72 3.08 19.70
C LYS A 119 -12.12 3.32 20.26
N VAL A 120 -12.91 4.14 19.57
CA VAL A 120 -14.30 4.47 19.95
C VAL A 120 -15.08 3.17 20.02
N SER A 121 -15.81 2.95 21.11
CA SER A 121 -16.57 1.73 21.29
C SER A 121 -17.72 1.66 20.27
N ASN A 122 -18.23 0.46 19.98
CA ASN A 122 -19.39 0.32 19.09
C ASN A 122 -20.65 0.99 19.68
N VAL A 123 -20.72 1.07 21.02
CA VAL A 123 -21.79 1.75 21.76
C VAL A 123 -21.72 3.26 21.50
N ASP A 124 -20.53 3.85 21.62
CA ASP A 124 -20.33 5.28 21.36
C ASP A 124 -20.65 5.64 19.91
N GLU A 125 -20.25 4.80 18.94
CA GLU A 125 -20.61 5.01 17.52
C GLU A 125 -22.11 4.93 17.27
N ARG A 126 -22.83 4.04 17.98
CA ARG A 126 -24.28 3.92 17.89
C ARG A 126 -24.99 5.11 18.53
N ASN A 127 -24.50 5.59 19.67
CA ASN A 127 -25.00 6.81 20.33
C ASN A 127 -24.82 8.04 19.44
N LEU A 128 -23.64 8.20 18.83
CA LEU A 128 -23.39 9.25 17.85
C LEU A 128 -24.37 9.15 16.66
N TYR A 129 -24.62 7.95 16.15
CA TYR A 129 -25.57 7.77 15.06
C TYR A 129 -26.99 8.24 15.41
N GLN A 130 -27.49 7.83 16.58
CA GLN A 130 -28.82 8.22 17.06
C GLN A 130 -28.92 9.73 17.28
N GLU A 131 -27.89 10.34 17.85
CA GLU A 131 -27.83 11.79 18.04
C GLU A 131 -27.87 12.53 16.70
N MET A 132 -27.07 12.10 15.71
CA MET A 132 -27.08 12.70 14.37
C MET A 132 -28.45 12.55 13.69
N LEU A 133 -29.12 11.40 13.89
CA LEU A 133 -30.46 11.14 13.36
C LEU A 133 -31.49 12.12 13.96
N GLN A 134 -31.48 12.28 15.28
CA GLN A 134 -32.37 13.20 16.00
C GLN A 134 -32.13 14.66 15.61
N LEU A 135 -30.86 15.07 15.49
CA LEU A 135 -30.53 16.43 15.07
C LEU A 135 -30.96 16.69 13.62
N LYS A 136 -30.83 15.69 12.74
CA LYS A 136 -31.17 15.83 11.32
C LYS A 136 -32.67 15.72 11.03
N SER A 137 -33.46 15.10 11.92
CA SER A 137 -34.92 14.97 11.74
C SER A 137 -35.67 16.31 11.89
N ILE A 138 -35.05 17.31 12.54
CA ILE A 138 -35.63 18.65 12.67
C ILE A 138 -35.64 19.34 11.30
N LYS A 139 -36.84 19.73 10.84
CA LYS A 139 -37.06 20.38 9.54
C LYS A 139 -36.17 21.62 9.38
N GLY A 140 -35.49 21.73 8.24
CA GLY A 140 -34.59 22.85 7.92
C GLY A 140 -33.17 22.76 8.48
N THR A 141 -32.84 21.71 9.25
CA THR A 141 -31.49 21.57 9.83
C THR A 141 -30.46 21.16 8.79
N THR A 142 -29.40 21.95 8.64
CA THR A 142 -28.26 21.65 7.77
C THR A 142 -27.18 20.85 8.50
N TRP A 143 -26.23 20.25 7.77
CA TRP A 143 -25.11 19.55 8.38
C TRP A 143 -24.15 20.47 9.15
N ALA A 144 -24.12 21.77 8.82
CA ALA A 144 -23.38 22.75 9.61
C ALA A 144 -23.98 22.89 11.01
N ASN A 145 -25.30 23.08 11.10
CA ASN A 145 -26.03 23.16 12.38
C ASN A 145 -25.88 21.88 13.22
N VAL A 146 -25.86 20.71 12.56
CA VAL A 146 -25.58 19.42 13.24
C VAL A 146 -24.17 19.42 13.81
N GLY A 147 -23.17 19.89 13.05
CA GLY A 147 -21.78 19.99 13.50
C GLY A 147 -21.59 20.87 14.72
N GLU A 148 -22.21 22.05 14.73
CA GLU A 148 -22.17 22.96 15.87
C GLU A 148 -22.74 22.32 17.14
N LYS A 149 -23.91 21.68 17.05
CA LYS A 149 -24.53 21.00 18.19
C LYS A 149 -23.71 19.81 18.70
N LEU A 150 -23.13 19.02 17.79
CA LEU A 150 -22.23 17.92 18.16
C LEU A 150 -20.95 18.42 18.83
N SER A 151 -20.40 19.54 18.37
CA SER A 151 -19.23 20.18 18.98
C SER A 151 -19.50 20.61 20.42
N VAL A 152 -20.67 21.20 20.68
CA VAL A 152 -21.09 21.56 22.05
C VAL A 152 -21.24 20.31 22.93
N LYS A 153 -21.94 19.27 22.45
CA LYS A 153 -22.11 18.01 23.20
C LYS A 153 -20.79 17.30 23.48
N GLN A 154 -19.84 17.36 22.53
CA GLN A 154 -18.51 16.80 22.71
C GLN A 154 -17.69 17.58 23.75
N LYS A 155 -17.76 18.92 23.74
CA LYS A 155 -17.11 19.77 24.76
C LYS A 155 -17.68 19.53 26.16
N ASN A 156 -18.97 19.24 26.26
CA ASN A 156 -19.63 18.92 27.52
C ASN A 156 -19.39 17.48 28.01
N GLY A 157 -18.70 16.64 27.23
CA GLY A 157 -18.47 15.23 27.56
C GLY A 157 -19.69 14.32 27.39
N GLU A 158 -20.78 14.82 26.81
CA GLU A 158 -22.01 14.05 26.54
C GLU A 158 -21.84 13.09 25.35
N LEU A 159 -20.82 13.30 24.52
CA LEU A 159 -20.59 12.54 23.31
C LEU A 159 -19.11 12.18 23.14
N SER A 160 -18.83 10.88 23.08
CA SER A 160 -17.51 10.34 22.76
C SER A 160 -17.38 10.07 21.26
N SER A 161 -16.37 10.66 20.63
CA SER A 161 -16.09 10.48 19.20
C SER A 161 -14.60 10.64 18.92
N SER A 162 -14.11 9.89 17.93
CA SER A 162 -12.74 10.01 17.42
C SER A 162 -12.54 11.27 16.58
N LEU A 163 -13.63 11.93 16.19
CA LEU A 163 -13.62 13.14 15.40
C LEU A 163 -13.85 14.32 16.33
N ASP A 164 -13.06 15.37 16.16
CA ASP A 164 -13.33 16.68 16.74
C ASP A 164 -14.33 17.41 15.84
N PHE A 165 -15.54 17.62 16.34
CA PHE A 165 -16.61 18.26 15.58
C PHE A 165 -16.44 19.77 15.46
N SER A 166 -15.53 20.40 16.23
CA SER A 166 -15.26 21.83 16.14
C SER A 166 -14.47 22.22 14.90
N THR A 167 -13.73 21.28 14.31
CA THR A 167 -12.81 21.52 13.18
C THR A 167 -13.22 20.83 11.88
N ILE A 168 -14.26 19.99 11.92
CA ILE A 168 -14.68 19.17 10.77
C ILE A 168 -15.70 19.90 9.89
N SER A 169 -15.59 19.73 8.56
CA SER A 169 -16.54 20.38 7.63
C SER A 169 -17.92 19.69 7.58
N ALA A 170 -18.95 20.45 7.21
CA ALA A 170 -20.32 19.95 7.05
C ALA A 170 -20.44 18.74 6.10
N LEU A 171 -19.64 18.72 5.03
CA LEU A 171 -19.57 17.59 4.10
C LEU A 171 -19.05 16.31 4.77
N HIS A 172 -18.01 16.43 5.59
CA HIS A 172 -17.45 15.30 6.32
C HIS A 172 -18.43 14.76 7.38
N ILE A 173 -19.21 15.65 8.01
CA ILE A 173 -20.29 15.26 8.94
C ILE A 173 -21.33 14.41 8.21
N GLY A 174 -21.82 14.89 7.06
CA GLY A 174 -22.77 14.12 6.24
C GLY A 174 -22.21 12.77 5.76
N SER A 175 -20.92 12.73 5.39
CA SER A 175 -20.24 11.47 5.03
C SER A 175 -20.14 10.50 6.21
N LYS A 176 -19.82 10.98 7.41
CA LYS A 176 -19.79 10.14 8.63
C LYS A 176 -21.19 9.60 8.94
N PHE A 177 -22.23 10.41 8.81
CA PHE A 177 -23.62 9.95 8.97
C PHE A 177 -23.95 8.82 7.99
N ALA A 178 -23.66 8.98 6.69
CA ALA A 178 -23.93 7.95 5.70
C ALA A 178 -23.21 6.62 6.00
N LYS A 179 -21.97 6.68 6.50
CA LYS A 179 -21.21 5.51 6.95
C LYS A 179 -21.86 4.83 8.16
N LEU A 180 -22.28 5.60 9.16
CA LEU A 180 -22.94 5.08 10.36
C LEU A 180 -24.33 4.50 10.03
N LYS A 181 -25.09 5.15 9.16
CA LYS A 181 -26.36 4.65 8.62
C LYS A 181 -26.20 3.28 7.99
N LYS A 182 -25.24 3.13 7.07
CA LYS A 182 -24.91 1.84 6.46
C LYS A 182 -24.42 0.81 7.49
N LYS A 183 -23.79 1.23 8.59
CA LYS A 183 -23.34 0.29 9.63
C LYS A 183 -24.49 -0.26 10.48
N PHE A 184 -25.48 0.58 10.79
CA PHE A 184 -26.49 0.26 11.81
C PHE A 184 -27.90 0.01 11.26
N GLU A 185 -28.20 0.36 10.02
CA GLU A 185 -29.52 0.13 9.41
C GLU A 185 -29.57 -1.01 8.38
N THR A 186 -28.44 -1.50 7.87
CA THR A 186 -28.43 -2.67 6.96
C THR A 186 -28.24 -3.99 7.70
N VAL A 187 -28.96 -4.19 8.80
CA VAL A 187 -29.11 -5.49 9.48
C VAL A 187 -30.53 -5.97 9.27
#